data_AF-A0A7W2S6P6-F1
#
_entry.id   AF-A0A7W2S6P6-F1
#
_cell.length_a   1.000
_cell.length_b   1.000
_cell.length_c   1.000
_cell.angle_alpha   90.00
_cell.angle_beta   90.00
_cell.angle_gamma   90.00
#
_symmetry.space_group_name_H-M   'P 1'
#
loop_
_entity.id
_entity.type
_entity.pdbx_description
1 polymer ?
#
loop_
_entity_poly.entity_id
_entity_poly.type
_entity_poly.pdbx_seq_one_letter_code
_entity_poly.pdbx_strand_id
1 'polypeptide(L)'
;MKINLTKATIIKRYKRFLADITLADGSDCTIHVANTGAMSGCAVPNDTVWFSTSDNAKRKYPFSWELTQTQEDHFICVNTLRANQLAEQAILNGTISELQGFKTLKREVKYGDENSKIDFHLTDKSGQETFIEVKSVTLLAEDQGYFPDAVTLRGQKHLRELMVMAENGHRAVLLFAVLHSGIKDVKPAAHIDAKYAELLREASQRGVEIIAYKATFQKEKHNFTITLANKVPVTF
;
A
#
# COMPACT_ATOMS: atom_id res chain seq x y z
N MET A 1 6.29 11.88 1.68
CA MET A 1 6.92 11.46 2.96
C MET A 1 8.44 11.54 2.85
N LYS A 2 9.12 12.15 3.83
CA LYS A 2 10.59 12.11 3.95
C LYS A 2 10.98 11.21 5.12
N ILE A 3 11.98 10.36 4.96
CA ILE A 3 12.40 9.41 5.99
C ILE A 3 13.91 9.15 5.89
N ASN A 4 14.60 9.10 7.02
CA ASN A 4 16.00 8.71 7.09
C ASN A 4 16.09 7.19 7.31
N LEU A 5 16.86 6.51 6.47
CA LEU A 5 16.95 5.05 6.47
C LEU A 5 18.41 4.57 6.46
N THR A 6 18.63 3.49 7.20
CA THR A 6 19.90 2.77 7.24
C THR A 6 19.78 1.51 6.38
N LYS A 7 20.85 1.20 5.64
CA LYS A 7 20.93 0.00 4.79
C LYS A 7 21.42 -1.21 5.58
N ALA A 8 20.91 -2.38 5.21
CA ALA A 8 21.35 -3.70 5.65
C ALA A 8 21.05 -4.74 4.57
N THR A 9 21.49 -5.97 4.78
CA THR A 9 21.18 -7.10 3.88
C THR A 9 20.18 -8.02 4.54
N ILE A 10 19.13 -8.43 3.81
CA ILE A 10 18.15 -9.39 4.36
C ILE A 10 18.77 -10.79 4.46
N ILE A 11 18.59 -11.42 5.62
CA ILE A 11 18.87 -12.85 5.81
C ILE A 11 17.58 -13.63 5.53
N LYS A 12 16.52 -13.33 6.29
CA LYS A 12 15.19 -13.98 6.15
C LYS A 12 14.10 -13.20 6.85
N ARG A 13 12.88 -13.26 6.31
CA ARG A 13 11.64 -12.90 6.99
C ARG A 13 10.98 -14.14 7.60
N TYR A 14 10.45 -14.02 8.82
CA TYR A 14 9.77 -15.12 9.51
C TYR A 14 8.70 -14.61 10.46
N LYS A 15 7.78 -15.50 10.88
CA LYS A 15 6.66 -15.19 11.80
C LYS A 15 5.83 -13.97 11.37
N ARG A 16 5.82 -13.64 10.06
CA ARG A 16 5.21 -12.47 9.40
C ARG A 16 5.78 -11.11 9.81
N PHE A 17 6.07 -10.90 11.09
CA PHE A 17 6.38 -9.59 11.68
C PHE A 17 7.85 -9.36 12.01
N LEU A 18 8.72 -10.32 11.71
CA LEU A 18 10.15 -10.27 12.02
C LEU A 18 10.99 -10.56 10.79
N ALA A 19 12.14 -9.90 10.71
CA ALA A 19 13.17 -10.19 9.74
C ALA A 19 14.54 -10.09 10.41
N ASP A 20 15.42 -11.03 10.11
CA ASP A 20 16.83 -10.92 10.51
C ASP A 20 17.62 -10.31 9.35
N ILE A 21 18.50 -9.38 9.67
CA ILE A 21 19.33 -8.63 8.72
C ILE A 21 20.78 -8.61 9.19
N THR A 22 21.70 -8.45 8.24
CA THR A 22 23.13 -8.19 8.50
C THR A 22 23.42 -6.71 8.28
N LEU A 23 23.97 -6.03 9.29
CA LEU A 23 24.35 -4.62 9.28
C LEU A 23 25.68 -4.39 8.56
N ALA A 24 26.02 -3.11 8.36
CA ALA A 24 27.25 -2.73 7.65
C ALA A 24 28.55 -3.13 8.36
N ASP A 25 28.51 -3.33 9.68
CA ASP A 25 29.63 -3.82 10.49
C ASP A 25 29.72 -5.36 10.53
N GLY A 26 28.82 -6.05 9.83
CA GLY A 26 28.74 -7.51 9.78
C GLY A 26 27.97 -8.15 10.94
N SER A 27 27.43 -7.35 11.87
CA SER A 27 26.59 -7.87 12.95
C SER A 27 25.16 -8.15 12.48
N ASP A 28 24.53 -9.17 13.07
CA ASP A 28 23.14 -9.52 12.77
C ASP A 28 22.18 -8.90 13.79
N CYS A 29 21.02 -8.44 13.33
CA CYS A 29 19.94 -8.00 14.21
C CYS A 29 18.55 -8.31 13.65
N THR A 30 17.55 -8.32 14.53
CA THR A 30 16.14 -8.53 14.16
C THR A 30 15.41 -7.19 14.07
N ILE A 31 14.68 -6.98 12.97
CA ILE A 31 13.85 -5.79 12.73
C ILE A 31 12.37 -6.16 12.64
N HIS A 32 11.50 -5.17 12.90
CA HIS A 32 10.06 -5.33 12.77
C HIS A 32 9.61 -5.20 11.31
N VAL A 33 8.68 -6.07 10.91
CA VAL A 33 8.01 -6.07 9.60
C VAL A 33 6.56 -5.65 9.77
N ALA A 34 6.24 -4.43 9.33
CA ALA A 34 4.89 -3.86 9.36
C ALA A 34 4.10 -4.23 8.09
N ASN A 35 4.08 -5.51 7.76
CA ASN A 35 3.35 -6.08 6.63
C ASN A 35 2.91 -7.50 6.98
N THR A 36 1.60 -7.76 6.94
CA THR A 36 1.00 -9.06 7.26
C THR A 36 0.84 -9.97 6.05
N GLY A 37 0.99 -9.45 4.84
CA GLY A 37 0.85 -10.16 3.57
C GLY A 37 2.00 -11.12 3.29
N ALA A 38 1.94 -11.77 2.13
CA ALA A 38 2.95 -12.74 1.72
C ALA A 38 4.31 -12.08 1.47
N MET A 39 4.32 -10.82 1.02
CA MET A 39 5.52 -10.09 0.60
C MET A 39 6.27 -10.84 -0.51
N SER A 40 5.52 -11.47 -1.42
CA SER A 40 6.05 -12.18 -2.58
C SER A 40 6.96 -11.25 -3.38
N GLY A 41 8.19 -11.68 -3.65
CA GLY A 41 9.22 -10.90 -4.35
C GLY A 41 9.84 -9.73 -3.55
N CYS A 42 9.41 -9.48 -2.30
CA CYS A 42 9.86 -8.31 -1.53
C CYS A 42 10.92 -8.64 -0.45
N ALA A 43 11.22 -9.92 -0.24
CA ALA A 43 12.11 -10.41 0.82
C ALA A 43 13.05 -11.50 0.29
N VAL A 44 13.59 -11.31 -0.92
CA VAL A 44 14.50 -12.27 -1.55
C VAL A 44 15.83 -12.23 -0.80
N PRO A 45 16.43 -13.39 -0.45
CA PRO A 45 17.73 -13.41 0.21
C PRO A 45 18.77 -12.55 -0.52
N ASN A 46 19.57 -11.81 0.25
CA ASN A 46 20.58 -10.86 -0.21
C ASN A 46 20.06 -9.55 -0.82
N ASP A 47 18.74 -9.31 -0.90
CA ASP A 47 18.23 -7.97 -1.19
C ASP A 47 18.70 -6.95 -0.14
N THR A 48 18.82 -5.69 -0.57
CA THR A 48 19.10 -4.60 0.36
C THR A 48 17.83 -4.19 1.08
N VAL A 49 17.89 -4.16 2.41
CA VAL A 49 16.85 -3.65 3.30
C VAL A 49 17.20 -2.23 3.72
N TRP A 50 16.21 -1.35 3.69
CA TRP A 50 16.29 -0.02 4.27
C TRP A 50 15.33 0.06 5.45
N PHE A 51 15.87 0.32 6.64
CA PHE A 51 15.10 0.38 7.88
C PHE A 51 15.17 1.75 8.55
N SER A 52 14.10 2.12 9.24
CA SER A 52 14.05 3.30 10.11
C SER A 52 14.31 2.90 11.56
N THR A 53 14.80 3.85 12.36
CA THR A 53 14.98 3.69 13.81
C THR A 53 13.94 4.52 14.55
N SER A 54 13.26 3.90 15.52
CA SER A 54 12.33 4.60 16.41
C SER A 54 13.04 5.06 17.68
N ASP A 55 12.80 6.31 18.08
CA ASP A 55 13.30 6.87 19.35
C ASP A 55 12.53 6.37 20.58
N ASN A 56 11.48 5.56 20.39
CA ASN A 56 10.68 5.04 21.50
C ASN A 56 11.41 3.88 22.19
N ALA A 57 12.07 4.19 23.30
CA ALA A 57 12.82 3.23 24.13
C ALA A 57 11.98 2.04 24.66
N LYS A 58 10.64 2.12 24.63
CA LYS A 58 9.76 1.00 25.04
C LYS A 58 9.59 -0.08 23.96
N ARG A 59 10.06 0.16 22.73
CA ARG A 59 9.92 -0.81 21.64
C ARG A 59 10.91 -1.96 21.82
N LYS A 60 10.39 -3.19 21.77
CA LYS A 60 11.22 -4.40 21.75
C LYS A 60 12.14 -4.46 20.53
N TYR A 61 11.64 -4.01 19.38
CA TYR A 61 12.39 -3.91 18.12
C TYR A 61 12.39 -2.45 17.67
N PRO A 62 13.50 -1.71 17.86
CA PRO A 62 13.55 -0.28 17.53
C PRO A 62 13.58 -0.03 16.03
N PHE A 63 14.02 -1.01 15.24
CA PHE A 63 14.15 -0.91 13.79
C PHE A 63 12.90 -1.43 13.08
N SER A 64 12.42 -0.67 12.10
CA SER A 64 11.28 -1.04 11.25
C SER A 64 11.74 -1.14 9.80
N TRP A 65 11.46 -2.27 9.14
CA TRP A 65 11.71 -2.43 7.71
C TRP A 65 10.79 -1.51 6.91
N GLU A 66 11.36 -0.55 6.17
CA GLU A 66 10.61 0.41 5.38
C GLU A 66 10.63 0.05 3.89
N LEU A 67 11.82 -0.17 3.33
CA LEU A 67 12.01 -0.46 1.91
C LEU A 67 12.83 -1.73 1.67
N THR A 68 12.51 -2.40 0.57
CA THR A 68 13.42 -3.33 -0.11
C THR A 68 13.97 -2.64 -1.33
N GLN A 69 15.26 -2.81 -1.60
CA GLN A 69 15.89 -2.52 -2.87
C GLN A 69 16.34 -3.86 -3.47
N THR A 70 15.68 -4.26 -4.54
CA THR A 70 15.91 -5.56 -5.19
C THR A 70 17.27 -5.59 -5.88
N GLN A 71 17.73 -6.78 -6.27
CA GLN A 71 18.93 -6.95 -7.09
C GLN A 71 18.83 -6.27 -8.47
N GLU A 72 17.62 -6.02 -8.96
CA GLU A 72 17.33 -5.26 -10.19
C GLU A 72 17.20 -3.75 -9.95
N ASP A 73 17.59 -3.26 -8.77
CA ASP A 73 17.55 -1.85 -8.38
C ASP A 73 16.14 -1.25 -8.30
N HIS A 74 15.12 -2.09 -8.10
CA HIS A 74 13.78 -1.62 -7.81
C HIS A 74 13.60 -1.33 -6.31
N PHE A 75 12.97 -0.20 -6.01
CA PHE A 75 12.54 0.13 -4.64
C PHE A 75 11.11 -0.34 -4.40
N ILE A 76 10.91 -1.01 -3.27
CA ILE A 76 9.61 -1.50 -2.81
C ILE A 76 9.36 -0.93 -1.42
N CYS A 77 8.29 -0.17 -1.22
CA CYS A 77 7.85 0.21 0.13
C CYS A 77 7.04 -0.92 0.74
N VAL A 78 7.70 -1.72 1.58
CA VAL A 78 7.11 -2.93 2.17
C VAL A 78 6.30 -2.63 3.42
N ASN A 79 6.57 -1.51 4.10
CA ASN A 79 5.79 -1.07 5.26
C ASN A 79 4.41 -0.56 4.81
N THR A 80 3.39 -1.40 4.95
CA THR A 80 2.05 -1.08 4.43
C THR A 80 1.38 0.06 5.19
N LEU A 81 1.84 0.41 6.40
CA LEU A 81 1.36 1.58 7.14
C LEU A 81 1.68 2.89 6.39
N ARG A 82 2.67 2.88 5.48
CA ARG A 82 3.02 4.04 4.65
C ARG A 82 2.03 4.30 3.53
N ALA A 83 1.28 3.29 3.08
CA ALA A 83 0.32 3.45 1.99
C ALA A 83 -0.74 4.50 2.31
N ASN A 84 -1.37 4.41 3.48
CA ASN A 84 -2.38 5.38 3.91
C ASN A 84 -1.75 6.78 4.09
N GLN A 85 -0.54 6.88 4.66
CA GLN A 85 0.15 8.17 4.80
C GLN A 85 0.43 8.84 3.46
N LEU A 86 0.85 8.05 2.46
CA LEU A 86 1.15 8.52 1.12
C LEU A 86 -0.12 8.89 0.36
N ALA A 87 -1.19 8.09 0.50
CA ALA A 87 -2.50 8.39 -0.06
C ALA A 87 -3.09 9.69 0.51
N GLU A 88 -3.08 9.86 1.83
CA GLU A 88 -3.54 11.09 2.49
C GLU A 88 -2.76 12.31 2.00
N GLN A 89 -1.42 12.22 1.92
CA GLN A 89 -0.59 13.30 1.38
C GLN A 89 -0.96 13.66 -0.06
N ALA A 90 -1.20 12.65 -0.90
CA ALA A 90 -1.55 12.82 -2.31
C ALA A 90 -2.98 13.36 -2.54
N ILE A 91 -3.91 13.04 -1.63
CA ILE A 91 -5.25 13.62 -1.61
C ILE A 91 -5.16 15.09 -1.19
N LEU A 92 -4.47 15.39 -0.08
CA LEU A 92 -4.40 16.75 0.47
C LEU A 92 -3.65 17.74 -0.43
N ASN A 93 -2.64 17.28 -1.18
CA ASN A 93 -1.81 18.14 -2.00
C ASN A 93 -2.28 18.27 -3.47
N GLY A 94 -3.41 17.66 -3.84
CA GLY A 94 -3.95 17.75 -5.19
C GLY A 94 -3.40 16.74 -6.21
N THR A 95 -2.48 15.84 -5.82
CA THR A 95 -1.89 14.86 -6.75
C THR A 95 -2.95 13.90 -7.29
N ILE A 96 -3.87 13.46 -6.43
CA ILE A 96 -5.02 12.66 -6.85
C ILE A 96 -6.15 13.63 -7.22
N SER A 97 -6.15 14.06 -8.47
CA SER A 97 -7.06 15.07 -9.01
C SER A 97 -8.54 14.70 -8.88
N GLU A 98 -8.84 13.41 -8.97
CA GLU A 98 -10.18 12.83 -8.89
C GLU A 98 -10.79 13.00 -7.49
N LEU A 99 -9.96 13.15 -6.46
CA LEU A 99 -10.38 13.22 -5.06
C LEU A 99 -10.37 14.65 -4.50
N GLN A 100 -10.35 15.66 -5.36
CA GLN A 100 -10.36 17.08 -4.97
C GLN A 100 -11.77 17.62 -4.74
N GLY A 101 -11.87 18.80 -4.12
CA GLY A 101 -13.14 19.48 -3.87
C GLY A 101 -13.84 19.11 -2.56
N PHE A 102 -13.23 18.23 -1.75
CA PHE A 102 -13.72 17.92 -0.42
C PHE A 102 -13.53 19.09 0.57
N LYS A 103 -14.41 19.16 1.57
CA LYS A 103 -14.34 20.08 2.70
C LYS A 103 -13.70 19.41 3.92
N THR A 104 -13.97 18.13 4.15
CA THR A 104 -13.44 17.38 5.28
C THR A 104 -12.85 16.06 4.83
N LEU A 105 -11.83 15.61 5.56
CA LEU A 105 -11.21 14.30 5.44
C LEU A 105 -11.19 13.67 6.84
N LYS A 106 -11.81 12.50 6.98
CA LYS A 106 -11.76 11.66 8.17
C LYS A 106 -11.07 10.34 7.86
N ARG A 107 -10.48 9.72 8.87
CA ARG A 107 -9.75 8.45 8.77
C ARG A 107 -10.45 7.36 9.56
N GLU A 108 -10.31 6.12 9.13
CA GLU A 108 -10.73 4.93 9.90
C GLU A 108 -12.21 4.97 10.35
N VAL A 109 -13.08 5.51 9.47
CA VAL A 109 -14.51 5.66 9.77
C VAL A 109 -15.20 4.32 9.61
N LYS A 110 -15.99 3.91 10.61
CA LYS A 110 -16.81 2.69 10.49
C LYS A 110 -17.89 2.88 9.43
N TYR A 111 -18.08 1.89 8.58
CA TYR A 111 -19.07 1.93 7.50
C TYR A 111 -19.51 0.51 7.12
N GLY A 112 -20.58 0.44 6.31
CA GLY A 112 -21.12 -0.81 5.79
C GLY A 112 -21.78 -1.69 6.85
N ASP A 113 -22.43 -2.74 6.38
CA ASP A 113 -23.21 -3.65 7.23
C ASP A 113 -22.32 -4.68 7.94
N GLU A 114 -21.11 -4.91 7.43
CA GLU A 114 -20.19 -5.91 7.98
C GLU A 114 -19.20 -5.33 9.01
N ASN A 115 -19.41 -4.11 9.53
CA ASN A 115 -18.55 -3.44 10.53
C ASN A 115 -17.09 -3.20 10.09
N SER A 116 -16.84 -2.92 8.81
CA SER A 116 -15.51 -2.49 8.38
C SER A 116 -15.21 -1.04 8.73
N LYS A 117 -13.94 -0.67 8.53
CA LYS A 117 -13.46 0.71 8.60
C LYS A 117 -12.92 1.09 7.24
N ILE A 118 -13.36 2.22 6.73
CA ILE A 118 -12.84 2.82 5.51
C ILE A 118 -11.58 3.60 5.84
N ASP A 119 -10.55 3.53 4.99
CA ASP A 119 -9.29 4.23 5.24
C ASP A 119 -9.50 5.75 5.26
N PHE A 120 -10.23 6.28 4.28
CA PHE A 120 -10.60 7.69 4.22
C PHE A 120 -12.07 7.90 3.88
N HIS A 121 -12.64 8.92 4.51
CA HIS A 121 -13.99 9.39 4.26
C HIS A 121 -13.95 10.89 4.00
N LEU A 122 -14.31 11.30 2.79
CA LEU A 122 -14.37 12.70 2.38
C LEU A 122 -15.82 13.17 2.37
N THR A 123 -16.04 14.44 2.72
CA THR A 123 -17.33 15.11 2.51
C THR A 123 -17.09 16.44 1.81
N ASP A 124 -17.82 16.70 0.73
CA ASP A 124 -17.72 17.95 -0.02
C ASP A 124 -18.57 19.09 0.58
N LYS A 125 -18.69 20.22 -0.13
CA LYS A 125 -19.52 21.36 0.31
C LYS A 125 -21.03 21.10 0.15
N SER A 126 -21.43 20.21 -0.76
CA SER A 126 -22.82 19.82 -1.00
C SER A 126 -23.32 18.76 -0.01
N GLY A 127 -22.41 18.13 0.73
CA GLY A 127 -22.69 17.03 1.63
C GLY A 127 -22.49 15.65 1.00
N GLN A 128 -22.00 15.58 -0.25
CA GLN A 128 -21.68 14.31 -0.89
C GLN A 128 -20.53 13.62 -0.17
N GLU A 129 -20.76 12.37 0.21
CA GLU A 129 -19.78 11.52 0.87
C GLU A 129 -19.01 10.68 -0.15
N THR A 130 -17.70 10.52 0.10
CA THR A 130 -16.79 9.66 -0.67
C THR A 130 -16.04 8.70 0.25
N PHE A 131 -16.20 7.41 0.02
CA PHE A 131 -15.57 6.31 0.76
C PHE A 131 -14.36 5.80 -0.03
N ILE A 132 -13.17 5.83 0.57
CA ILE A 132 -11.92 5.49 -0.12
C ILE A 132 -11.19 4.39 0.65
N GLU A 133 -11.03 3.25 0.01
CA GLU A 133 -10.22 2.13 0.48
C GLU A 133 -8.86 2.16 -0.22
N VAL A 134 -7.77 2.01 0.53
CA VAL A 134 -6.41 1.98 0.01
C VAL A 134 -5.86 0.56 0.02
N LYS A 135 -5.28 0.13 -1.10
CA LYS A 135 -4.57 -1.15 -1.22
C LYS A 135 -3.13 -0.92 -1.66
N SER A 136 -2.19 -1.52 -0.94
CA SER A 136 -0.78 -1.52 -1.32
C SER A 136 -0.53 -2.56 -2.41
N VAL A 137 0.06 -2.15 -3.53
CA VAL A 137 0.49 -3.05 -4.61
C VAL A 137 2.00 -3.12 -4.61
N THR A 138 2.53 -4.29 -4.27
CA THR A 138 3.97 -4.58 -4.24
C THR A 138 4.39 -5.77 -5.08
N LEU A 139 3.45 -6.64 -5.48
CA LEU A 139 3.74 -7.81 -6.29
C LEU A 139 3.99 -7.37 -7.75
N LEU A 140 5.21 -7.57 -8.22
CA LEU A 140 5.59 -7.49 -9.62
C LEU A 140 5.95 -8.90 -10.09
N ALA A 141 5.30 -9.38 -11.15
CA ALA A 141 5.61 -10.66 -11.79
C ALA A 141 5.40 -10.52 -13.30
N GLU A 142 6.33 -11.03 -14.11
CA GLU A 142 6.24 -10.96 -15.59
C GLU A 142 5.94 -9.53 -16.11
N ASP A 143 6.67 -8.53 -15.58
CA ASP A 143 6.49 -7.10 -15.87
C ASP A 143 5.13 -6.50 -15.47
N GLN A 144 4.28 -7.26 -14.78
CA GLN A 144 2.92 -6.88 -14.41
C GLN A 144 2.80 -6.65 -12.90
N GLY A 145 2.20 -5.51 -12.51
CA GLY A 145 1.80 -5.25 -11.13
C GLY A 145 0.50 -5.97 -10.77
N TYR A 146 0.47 -6.61 -9.60
CA TYR A 146 -0.65 -7.44 -9.17
C TYR A 146 -1.13 -7.12 -7.75
N PHE A 147 -2.45 -7.24 -7.56
CA PHE A 147 -3.06 -7.37 -6.24
C PHE A 147 -4.19 -8.42 -6.27
N PRO A 148 -4.34 -9.28 -5.25
CA PRO A 148 -3.49 -9.42 -4.07
C PRO A 148 -2.26 -10.31 -4.30
N ASP A 149 -1.37 -10.43 -3.32
CA ASP A 149 -0.22 -11.35 -3.31
C ASP A 149 -0.50 -12.68 -2.59
N ALA A 150 -1.70 -12.82 -2.01
CA ALA A 150 -2.27 -14.03 -1.43
C ALA A 150 -3.82 -13.90 -1.39
N VAL A 151 -4.54 -15.02 -1.22
CA VAL A 151 -6.01 -14.99 -1.04
C VAL A 151 -6.40 -14.05 0.10
N THR A 152 -7.34 -13.13 -0.15
CA THR A 152 -7.70 -12.06 0.79
C THR A 152 -9.21 -11.94 1.01
N LEU A 153 -9.73 -12.74 1.96
CA LEU A 153 -11.14 -12.66 2.38
C LEU A 153 -11.52 -11.24 2.88
N ARG A 154 -10.58 -10.55 3.53
CA ARG A 154 -10.78 -9.16 3.96
C ARG A 154 -10.86 -8.19 2.78
N GLY A 155 -10.00 -8.35 1.77
CA GLY A 155 -10.06 -7.54 0.55
C GLY A 155 -11.37 -7.75 -0.21
N GLN A 156 -11.81 -9.00 -0.34
CA GLN A 156 -13.10 -9.36 -0.94
C GLN A 156 -14.28 -8.72 -0.20
N LYS A 157 -14.25 -8.74 1.14
CA LYS A 157 -15.24 -8.06 1.99
C LYS A 157 -15.32 -6.57 1.72
N HIS A 158 -14.19 -5.88 1.72
CA HIS A 158 -14.16 -4.43 1.51
C HIS A 158 -14.68 -4.05 0.11
N LEU A 159 -14.45 -4.88 -0.92
CA LEU A 159 -15.06 -4.64 -2.24
C LEU A 159 -16.58 -4.69 -2.19
N ARG A 160 -17.17 -5.66 -1.47
CA ARG A 160 -18.62 -5.72 -1.30
C ARG A 160 -19.17 -4.51 -0.57
N GLU A 161 -18.50 -4.05 0.49
CA GLU A 161 -18.94 -2.86 1.22
C GLU A 161 -18.84 -1.58 0.36
N LEU A 162 -17.81 -1.45 -0.47
CA LEU A 162 -17.72 -0.34 -1.44
C LEU A 162 -18.86 -0.39 -2.47
N MET A 163 -19.23 -1.58 -2.96
CA MET A 163 -20.38 -1.73 -3.87
C MET A 163 -21.68 -1.27 -3.21
N VAL A 164 -21.91 -1.63 -1.94
CA VAL A 164 -23.09 -1.17 -1.19
C VAL A 164 -23.10 0.36 -1.04
N MET A 165 -21.94 0.99 -0.80
CA MET A 165 -21.87 2.46 -0.73
C MET A 165 -22.21 3.13 -2.07
N ALA A 166 -21.70 2.57 -3.18
CA ALA A 166 -22.02 3.05 -4.52
C ALA A 166 -23.52 2.91 -4.83
N GLU A 167 -24.13 1.77 -4.50
CA GLU A 167 -25.57 1.52 -4.67
C GLU A 167 -26.44 2.48 -3.85
N ASN A 168 -25.98 2.87 -2.66
CA ASN A 168 -26.64 3.86 -1.81
C ASN A 168 -26.45 5.31 -2.29
N GLY A 169 -25.83 5.53 -3.45
CA GLY A 169 -25.62 6.87 -4.03
C GLY A 169 -24.42 7.62 -3.46
N HIS A 170 -23.58 6.98 -2.64
CA HIS A 170 -22.31 7.56 -2.23
C HIS A 170 -21.24 7.31 -3.29
N ARG A 171 -20.22 8.16 -3.32
CA ARG A 171 -19.05 7.89 -4.16
C ARG A 171 -18.16 6.86 -3.45
N ALA A 172 -17.78 5.80 -4.14
CA ALA A 172 -16.92 4.75 -3.59
C ALA A 172 -15.68 4.59 -4.47
N VAL A 173 -14.50 4.56 -3.84
CA VAL A 173 -13.21 4.54 -4.53
C VAL A 173 -12.31 3.48 -3.93
N LEU A 174 -11.74 2.64 -4.79
CA LEU A 174 -10.59 1.81 -4.45
C LEU A 174 -9.33 2.45 -5.04
N LEU A 175 -8.42 2.85 -4.17
CA LEU A 175 -7.12 3.41 -4.52
C LEU A 175 -6.02 2.38 -4.34
N PHE A 176 -5.46 1.91 -5.45
CA PHE A 176 -4.20 1.17 -5.44
C PHE A 176 -3.01 2.12 -5.28
N ALA A 177 -2.37 2.10 -4.12
CA ALA A 177 -1.07 2.70 -3.90
C ALA A 177 0.00 1.73 -4.42
N VAL A 178 0.56 2.03 -5.59
CA VAL A 178 1.60 1.21 -6.21
C VAL A 178 2.95 1.57 -5.61
N LEU A 179 3.46 0.66 -4.77
CA LEU A 179 4.61 0.85 -3.90
C LEU A 179 5.84 0.06 -4.36
N HIS A 180 5.91 -0.25 -5.64
CA HIS A 180 7.06 -0.91 -6.28
C HIS A 180 7.48 -0.11 -7.51
N SER A 181 8.74 0.32 -7.59
CA SER A 181 9.21 1.22 -8.64
C SER A 181 9.23 0.60 -10.04
N GLY A 182 9.32 -0.74 -10.14
CA GLY A 182 9.21 -1.48 -11.40
C GLY A 182 7.79 -1.57 -12.00
N ILE A 183 6.72 -1.45 -11.19
CA ILE A 183 5.34 -1.64 -11.69
C ILE A 183 4.93 -0.47 -12.60
N LYS A 184 4.30 -0.76 -13.74
CA LYS A 184 3.81 0.25 -14.69
C LYS A 184 2.29 0.31 -14.79
N ASP A 185 1.61 -0.76 -14.41
CA ASP A 185 0.15 -0.90 -14.42
C ASP A 185 -0.28 -1.99 -13.43
N VAL A 186 -1.57 -2.03 -13.10
CA VAL A 186 -2.12 -2.93 -12.08
C VAL A 186 -3.17 -3.85 -12.68
N LYS A 187 -3.10 -5.14 -12.33
CA LYS A 187 -4.12 -6.15 -12.61
C LYS A 187 -4.57 -6.87 -11.33
N PRO A 188 -5.83 -7.31 -11.24
CA PRO A 188 -6.20 -8.27 -10.22
C PRO A 188 -5.47 -9.60 -10.46
N ALA A 189 -4.90 -10.18 -9.42
CA ALA A 189 -4.19 -11.44 -9.48
C ALA A 189 -5.16 -12.63 -9.53
N ALA A 190 -5.87 -12.84 -10.64
CA ALA A 190 -6.85 -13.93 -10.77
C ALA A 190 -6.25 -15.33 -10.55
N HIS A 191 -4.95 -15.49 -10.82
CA HIS A 191 -4.19 -16.72 -10.57
C HIS A 191 -3.88 -16.96 -9.08
N ILE A 192 -4.07 -15.95 -8.21
CA ILE A 192 -3.88 -16.03 -6.75
C ILE A 192 -5.23 -16.01 -6.04
N ASP A 193 -6.10 -15.06 -6.38
CA ASP A 193 -7.43 -14.89 -5.80
C ASP A 193 -8.44 -14.57 -6.91
N ALA A 194 -8.95 -15.63 -7.55
CA ALA A 194 -9.95 -15.53 -8.60
C ALA A 194 -11.23 -14.80 -8.14
N LYS A 195 -11.63 -14.99 -6.87
CA LYS A 195 -12.83 -14.36 -6.33
C LYS A 195 -12.64 -12.86 -6.13
N TYR A 196 -11.47 -12.43 -5.66
CA TYR A 196 -11.15 -11.00 -5.61
C TYR A 196 -11.17 -10.36 -7.02
N ALA A 197 -10.61 -11.04 -8.02
CA ALA A 197 -10.63 -10.54 -9.40
C ALA A 197 -12.04 -10.40 -9.97
N GLU A 198 -12.92 -11.37 -9.70
CA GLU A 198 -14.34 -11.31 -10.05
C GLU A 198 -15.04 -10.12 -9.36
N LEU A 199 -14.89 -9.99 -8.04
CA LEU A 199 -15.48 -8.91 -7.26
C LEU A 199 -14.96 -7.53 -7.65
N LEU A 200 -13.70 -7.42 -8.08
CA LEU A 200 -13.13 -6.15 -8.52
C LEU A 200 -13.77 -5.69 -9.83
N ARG A 201 -14.01 -6.62 -10.77
CA ARG A 201 -14.76 -6.33 -12.01
C ARG A 201 -16.20 -5.94 -11.70
N GLU A 202 -16.86 -6.70 -10.83
CA GLU A 202 -18.22 -6.41 -10.39
C GLU A 202 -18.31 -5.02 -9.73
N ALA A 203 -17.36 -4.68 -8.86
CA ALA A 203 -17.31 -3.38 -8.19
C ALA A 203 -17.21 -2.22 -9.19
N SER A 204 -16.35 -2.36 -10.20
CA SER A 204 -16.26 -1.36 -11.26
C SER A 204 -17.57 -1.21 -12.04
N GLN A 205 -18.27 -2.30 -12.34
CA GLN A 205 -19.57 -2.28 -13.03
C GLN A 205 -20.68 -1.65 -12.16
N ARG A 206 -20.58 -1.77 -10.84
CA ARG A 206 -21.53 -1.19 -9.88
C ARG A 206 -21.17 0.24 -9.44
N GLY A 207 -20.25 0.91 -10.14
CA GLY A 207 -19.94 2.32 -9.92
C GLY A 207 -18.85 2.60 -8.87
N VAL A 208 -18.12 1.59 -8.40
CA VAL A 208 -16.91 1.82 -7.62
C VAL A 208 -15.78 2.28 -8.55
N GLU A 209 -15.22 3.44 -8.28
CA GLU A 209 -14.09 3.98 -9.04
C GLU A 209 -12.80 3.25 -8.64
N ILE A 210 -12.11 2.67 -9.61
CA ILE A 210 -10.86 1.96 -9.39
C ILE A 210 -9.71 2.79 -9.98
N ILE A 211 -8.85 3.31 -9.12
CA ILE A 211 -7.70 4.15 -9.52
C ILE A 211 -6.40 3.60 -8.95
N ALA A 212 -5.30 3.84 -9.66
CA ALA A 212 -3.97 3.45 -9.21
C ALA A 212 -2.99 4.61 -9.36
N TYR A 213 -2.20 4.84 -8.31
CA TYR A 213 -1.15 5.84 -8.29
C TYR A 213 0.17 5.20 -7.88
N LYS A 214 1.21 5.47 -8.67
CA LYS A 214 2.56 4.98 -8.47
C LYS A 214 3.39 5.94 -7.64
N ALA A 215 4.09 5.36 -6.67
CA ALA A 215 5.08 6.05 -5.88
C ALA A 215 6.37 6.31 -6.68
N THR A 216 6.92 7.51 -6.52
CA THR A 216 8.30 7.84 -6.88
C THR A 216 9.19 7.73 -5.65
N PHE A 217 10.41 7.24 -5.84
CA PHE A 217 11.41 7.08 -4.80
C PHE A 217 12.61 7.94 -5.16
N GLN A 218 12.93 8.92 -4.32
CA GLN A 218 14.13 9.73 -4.45
C GLN A 218 15.03 9.45 -3.26
N LYS A 219 16.32 9.26 -3.53
CA LYS A 219 17.32 8.92 -2.51
C LYS A 219 18.49 9.89 -2.58
N GLU A 220 18.79 10.51 -1.45
CA GLU A 220 20.00 11.31 -1.24
C GLU A 220 20.73 10.77 0.00
N LYS A 221 21.79 9.99 -0.23
CA LYS A 221 22.51 9.21 0.81
C LYS A 221 21.54 8.30 1.60
N HIS A 222 21.22 8.69 2.83
CA HIS A 222 20.32 7.99 3.75
C HIS A 222 18.91 8.60 3.80
N ASN A 223 18.68 9.74 3.14
CA ASN A 223 17.39 10.40 3.13
C ASN A 223 16.58 9.95 1.91
N PHE A 224 15.39 9.43 2.18
CA PHE A 224 14.44 9.01 1.16
C PHE A 224 13.24 9.93 1.14
N THR A 225 12.83 10.33 -0.06
CA THR A 225 11.54 10.96 -0.31
C THR A 225 10.68 10.02 -1.13
N ILE A 226 9.53 9.65 -0.58
CA ILE A 226 8.54 8.78 -1.22
C ILE A 226 7.24 9.57 -1.36
N THR A 227 6.68 9.59 -2.56
CA THR A 227 5.44 10.30 -2.87
C THR A 227 4.65 9.53 -3.92
N LEU A 228 3.33 9.37 -3.75
CA LEU A 228 2.49 9.04 -4.90
C LEU A 228 2.55 10.21 -5.88
N ALA A 229 2.68 9.93 -7.17
CA ALA A 229 2.87 10.97 -8.18
C ALA A 229 2.15 10.67 -9.49
N ASN A 230 2.28 9.45 -10.01
CA ASN A 230 1.83 9.14 -11.37
C ASN A 230 0.60 8.25 -11.35
N LYS A 231 -0.48 8.66 -12.02
CA LYS A 231 -1.59 7.76 -12.30
C LYS A 231 -1.11 6.65 -13.25
N VAL A 232 -1.45 5.40 -12.95
CA VAL A 232 -1.14 4.24 -13.78
C VAL A 232 -2.42 3.50 -14.14
N PRO A 233 -2.48 2.80 -15.29
CA PRO A 233 -3.69 2.11 -15.69
C PRO A 233 -3.97 0.91 -14.78
N VAL A 234 -5.26 0.65 -14.57
CA VAL A 234 -5.78 -0.58 -13.99
C VAL A 234 -6.47 -1.36 -15.10
N THR A 235 -6.12 -2.62 -15.26
CA THR A 235 -6.68 -3.50 -16.29
C THR A 235 -7.32 -4.74 -15.64
N PHE A 236 -8.39 -5.25 -16.26
CA PHE A 236 -9.30 -6.25 -15.68
C PHE A 236 -9.28 -7.60 -16.39
#